data_AF-A0A8S4SNG8-F1
#
_entry.id   AF-A0A8S4SNG8-F1
#
_cell.length_a   1.000
_cell.length_b   1.000
_cell.length_c   1.000
_cell.angle_alpha   90.00
_cell.angle_beta   90.00
_cell.angle_gamma   90.00
#
_symmetry.space_group_name_H-M   'P 1'
#
loop_
_entity.id
_entity.type
_entity.pdbx_description
1 polymer ?
#
loop_
_entity_poly.entity_id
_entity_poly.type
_entity_poly.pdbx_seq_one_letter_code
_entity_poly.pdbx_strand_id
1 'polypeptide(L)'
;MRRQLRWSGHVSRMSDERVAKRIFYSELQDGKRKQGGQLLRYKDVLKRHMKQCSIVPARWETFTKDRSHWRRLVNTNVTKFKLRRLKALDAKRDELKARQPAALSYNYIAGVLTCSECSRTFSTKSGYASHLRAHQRRFQPESETVAVTEYG
;
A
#
# COMPACT_ATOMS: atom_id res chain seq x y z
N MET A 1 -10.32 -6.56 8.52
CA MET A 1 -10.61 -5.47 9.48
C MET A 1 -11.85 -5.72 10.36
N ARG A 2 -13.10 -5.65 9.85
CA ARG A 2 -14.33 -5.76 10.69
C ARG A 2 -14.34 -6.99 11.61
N ARG A 3 -14.06 -8.18 11.05
CA ARG A 3 -14.06 -9.45 11.82
C ARG A 3 -13.05 -9.42 12.97
N GLN A 4 -11.83 -8.95 12.70
CA GLN A 4 -10.77 -8.85 13.71
C GLN A 4 -11.11 -7.86 14.84
N LEU A 5 -11.65 -6.68 14.52
CA LEU A 5 -12.10 -5.72 15.55
C LEU A 5 -13.27 -6.27 16.39
N ARG A 6 -14.23 -6.97 15.77
CA ARG A 6 -15.32 -7.62 16.52
C ARG A 6 -14.79 -8.73 17.42
N TRP A 7 -13.87 -9.54 16.92
CA TRP A 7 -13.23 -10.61 17.66
C TRP A 7 -12.40 -10.08 18.83
N SER A 8 -11.58 -9.04 18.63
CA SER A 8 -10.77 -8.46 19.70
C SER A 8 -11.65 -7.92 20.84
N GLY A 9 -12.76 -7.26 20.51
CA GLY A 9 -13.71 -6.84 21.53
C GLY A 9 -14.40 -7.99 22.24
N HIS A 10 -14.63 -9.12 21.56
CA HIS A 10 -15.14 -10.33 22.21
C HIS A 10 -14.11 -10.91 23.18
N VAL A 11 -12.85 -11.03 22.77
CA VAL A 11 -11.75 -11.51 23.61
C VAL A 11 -11.54 -10.63 24.83
N SER A 12 -11.59 -9.29 24.68
CA SER A 12 -11.45 -8.36 25.80
C SER A 12 -12.53 -8.55 26.89
N ARG A 13 -13.76 -8.91 26.48
CA ARG A 13 -14.87 -9.22 27.39
C ARG A 13 -14.88 -10.65 27.95
N MET A 14 -13.99 -11.53 27.50
CA MET A 14 -13.88 -12.86 28.10
C MET A 14 -13.32 -12.74 29.52
N SER A 15 -13.53 -13.78 30.33
CA SER A 15 -12.88 -13.90 31.63
C SER A 15 -11.36 -14.11 31.47
N ASP A 16 -10.57 -13.72 32.48
CA ASP A 16 -9.10 -13.72 32.40
C ASP A 16 -8.50 -15.13 32.44
N GLU A 17 -9.27 -16.13 32.89
CA GLU A 17 -8.87 -17.53 32.88
C GLU A 17 -8.89 -18.12 31.46
N ARG A 18 -9.61 -17.49 30.53
CA ARG A 18 -9.72 -17.98 29.15
C ARG A 18 -8.38 -17.87 28.43
N VAL A 19 -7.92 -19.01 27.92
CA VAL A 19 -6.67 -19.14 27.14
C VAL A 19 -6.58 -18.09 26.03
N ALA A 20 -7.68 -17.83 25.31
CA ALA A 20 -7.70 -16.84 24.24
C ALA A 20 -7.36 -15.42 24.72
N LYS A 21 -7.88 -15.01 25.89
CA LYS A 21 -7.60 -13.69 26.47
C LYS A 21 -6.16 -13.64 27.00
N ARG A 22 -5.73 -14.68 27.70
CA ARG A 22 -4.34 -14.82 28.17
C ARG A 22 -3.33 -14.71 27.04
N ILE A 23 -3.53 -15.43 25.94
CA ILE A 23 -2.65 -15.37 24.75
C ILE A 23 -2.74 -14.00 24.07
N PHE A 24 -3.91 -13.38 24.02
CA PHE A 24 -4.09 -12.09 23.36
C PHE A 24 -3.34 -10.96 24.09
N TYR A 25 -3.28 -11.03 25.42
CA TYR A 25 -2.59 -10.06 26.27
C TYR A 25 -1.16 -10.47 26.64
N SER A 26 -0.74 -11.70 26.37
CA SER A 26 0.61 -12.14 26.69
C SER A 26 1.66 -11.46 25.80
N GLU A 27 2.85 -11.32 26.37
CA GLU A 27 4.04 -10.91 25.65
C GLU A 27 5.13 -11.96 25.87
N LEU A 28 6.01 -12.12 24.89
CA LEU A 28 7.13 -13.06 25.00
C LEU A 28 8.10 -12.51 26.06
N GLN A 29 8.33 -13.26 27.13
CA GLN A 29 9.27 -12.89 28.19
C GLN A 29 10.72 -12.99 27.67
N ASP A 30 11.09 -14.15 27.13
CA ASP A 30 12.43 -14.42 26.60
C ASP A 30 12.39 -15.06 25.21
N GLY A 31 13.46 -14.81 24.44
CA GLY A 31 13.68 -15.40 23.12
C GLY A 31 13.48 -14.42 21.97
N LYS A 32 14.21 -14.68 20.87
CA LYS A 32 14.12 -13.91 19.62
C LYS A 32 13.22 -14.66 18.63
N ARG A 33 12.38 -13.91 17.90
CA ARG A 33 11.63 -14.52 16.79
C ARG A 33 12.57 -15.01 15.70
N LYS A 34 12.21 -16.10 15.03
CA LYS A 34 12.95 -16.61 13.87
C LYS A 34 13.15 -15.50 12.82
N GLN A 35 14.37 -15.41 12.31
CA GLN A 35 14.72 -14.48 11.23
C GLN A 35 13.90 -14.83 9.97
N GLY A 36 13.40 -13.81 9.26
CA GLY A 36 12.53 -13.99 8.08
C GLY A 36 11.05 -14.27 8.40
N GLY A 37 10.66 -14.35 9.68
CA GLY A 37 9.26 -14.50 10.08
C GLY A 37 8.43 -13.22 9.93
N GLN A 38 7.11 -13.32 10.17
CA GLN A 38 6.22 -12.17 10.07
C GLN A 38 6.65 -11.04 11.02
N LEU A 39 6.93 -9.86 10.44
CA LEU A 39 7.47 -8.71 11.17
C LEU A 39 6.50 -8.10 12.19
N LEU A 40 5.19 -8.17 11.94
CA LEU A 40 4.16 -7.54 12.77
C LEU A 40 3.45 -8.55 13.65
N ARG A 41 3.27 -8.23 14.93
CA ARG A 41 2.42 -9.02 15.84
C ARG A 41 0.95 -8.81 15.45
N TYR A 42 0.09 -9.76 15.84
CA TYR A 42 -1.36 -9.59 15.70
C TYR A 42 -1.86 -8.28 16.35
N LYS A 43 -1.34 -7.96 17.55
CA LYS A 43 -1.60 -6.70 18.28
C LYS A 43 -1.26 -5.46 17.45
N ASP A 44 -0.19 -5.50 16.65
CA ASP A 44 0.24 -4.37 15.82
C ASP A 44 -0.69 -4.17 14.63
N VAL A 45 -1.11 -5.27 13.99
CA VAL A 45 -2.12 -5.26 12.93
C VAL A 45 -3.46 -4.73 13.47
N LEU A 46 -3.84 -5.13 14.68
CA LEU A 46 -5.05 -4.66 15.33
C LEU A 46 -4.98 -3.16 15.64
N LYS A 47 -3.88 -2.66 16.22
CA LYS A 47 -3.64 -1.23 16.47
C LYS A 47 -3.72 -0.42 15.16
N ARG A 48 -3.17 -0.93 14.06
CA ARG A 48 -3.25 -0.30 12.74
C ARG A 48 -4.69 -0.21 12.26
N HIS A 49 -5.46 -1.30 12.38
CA HIS A 49 -6.88 -1.32 12.03
C HIS A 49 -7.71 -0.32 12.86
N MET A 50 -7.43 -0.22 14.16
CA MET A 50 -8.09 0.75 15.03
C MET A 50 -7.79 2.18 14.58
N LYS A 51 -6.51 2.53 14.35
CA LYS A 51 -6.11 3.86 13.83
C LYS A 51 -6.78 4.19 12.50
N GLN A 52 -6.82 3.24 11.56
CA GLN A 52 -7.48 3.43 10.26
C GLN A 52 -8.99 3.68 10.37
N CYS A 53 -9.62 3.07 11.39
CA CYS A 53 -11.03 3.25 11.74
C CYS A 53 -11.27 4.40 12.73
N SER A 54 -10.30 5.27 13.00
CA SER A 54 -10.47 6.36 13.99
C SER A 54 -10.91 5.87 15.37
N ILE A 55 -10.51 4.66 15.76
CA ILE A 55 -10.69 4.10 17.09
C ILE A 55 -9.37 4.30 17.84
N VAL A 56 -9.41 4.99 18.98
CA VAL A 56 -8.23 5.26 19.79
C VAL A 56 -7.73 3.96 20.45
N PRO A 57 -6.52 3.45 20.13
CA PRO A 57 -6.05 2.17 20.66
C PRO A 57 -5.81 2.14 22.17
N ALA A 58 -5.78 3.28 22.86
CA ALA A 58 -5.69 3.34 24.32
C ALA A 58 -7.06 3.22 25.02
N ARG A 59 -8.15 3.56 24.32
CA ARG A 59 -9.52 3.62 24.90
C ARG A 59 -10.44 2.51 24.38
N TRP A 60 -9.94 1.61 23.53
CA TRP A 60 -10.81 0.62 22.89
C TRP A 60 -11.40 -0.38 23.89
N GLU A 61 -10.66 -0.76 24.93
CA GLU A 61 -11.13 -1.75 25.92
C GLU A 61 -12.32 -1.22 26.72
N THR A 62 -12.30 0.07 27.09
CA THR A 62 -13.45 0.69 27.76
C THR A 62 -14.67 0.70 26.85
N PHE A 63 -14.52 1.00 25.55
CA PHE A 63 -15.60 0.89 24.57
C PHE A 63 -16.09 -0.54 24.38
N THR A 64 -15.24 -1.55 24.60
CA THR A 64 -15.63 -2.95 24.45
C THR A 64 -16.48 -3.47 25.59
N LYS A 65 -16.47 -2.84 26.79
CA LYS A 65 -17.30 -3.28 27.92
C LYS A 65 -18.78 -3.32 27.54
N ASP A 66 -19.26 -2.28 26.86
CA ASP A 66 -20.58 -2.31 26.21
C ASP A 66 -20.49 -2.97 24.82
N ARG A 67 -21.02 -4.20 24.71
CA ARG A 67 -21.07 -4.98 23.46
C ARG A 67 -21.84 -4.25 22.35
N SER A 68 -22.93 -3.59 22.69
CA SER A 68 -23.81 -2.92 21.74
C SER A 68 -23.15 -1.65 21.21
N HIS A 69 -22.58 -0.84 22.10
CA HIS A 69 -21.76 0.31 21.72
C HIS A 69 -20.58 -0.12 20.83
N TRP A 70 -19.81 -1.14 21.24
CA TRP A 70 -18.69 -1.64 20.45
C TRP A 70 -19.09 -2.08 19.04
N ARG A 71 -20.18 -2.85 18.93
CA ARG A 71 -20.68 -3.33 17.63
C ARG A 71 -21.07 -2.17 16.72
N ARG A 72 -21.78 -1.16 17.24
CA ARG A 72 -22.13 0.04 16.47
C ARG A 72 -20.89 0.82 16.05
N LEU A 73 -19.99 1.11 17.00
CA LEU A 73 -18.75 1.85 16.77
C LEU A 73 -17.91 1.21 15.66
N VAL A 74 -17.65 -0.10 15.75
CA VAL A 74 -16.88 -0.84 14.74
C VAL A 74 -17.58 -0.82 13.38
N ASN A 75 -18.89 -1.03 13.33
CA ASN A 75 -19.62 -1.04 12.06
C ASN A 75 -19.57 0.32 11.38
N THR A 76 -19.90 1.40 12.10
CA THR A 76 -19.89 2.76 11.58
C THR A 76 -18.51 3.14 11.08
N ASN A 77 -17.47 2.95 11.91
CA ASN A 77 -16.13 3.39 11.57
C ASN A 77 -15.47 2.56 10.45
N VAL A 78 -15.72 1.24 10.40
CA VAL A 78 -15.24 0.42 9.28
C VAL A 78 -15.93 0.82 7.98
N THR A 79 -17.24 1.13 8.02
CA THR A 79 -17.96 1.61 6.83
C THR A 79 -17.41 2.97 6.37
N LYS A 80 -17.19 3.93 7.28
CA LYS A 80 -16.52 5.21 6.97
C LYS A 80 -15.14 5.02 6.34
N PHE A 81 -14.32 4.13 6.91
CA PHE A 81 -13.01 3.78 6.35
C PHE A 81 -13.12 3.23 4.93
N LYS A 82 -14.05 2.30 4.69
CA LYS A 82 -14.28 1.71 3.36
C LYS A 82 -14.69 2.77 2.33
N LEU A 83 -15.62 3.64 2.68
CA LEU A 83 -16.08 4.72 1.81
C LEU A 83 -14.93 5.66 1.44
N ARG A 84 -14.16 6.13 2.44
CA ARG A 84 -12.98 6.97 2.20
C ARG A 84 -11.95 6.27 1.30
N ARG A 85 -11.72 4.98 1.52
CA ARG A 85 -10.78 4.20 0.71
C ARG A 85 -11.25 4.06 -0.73
N LEU A 86 -12.53 3.77 -0.96
CA LEU A 86 -13.07 3.67 -2.32
C LEU A 86 -12.98 5.00 -3.05
N LYS A 87 -13.43 6.10 -2.42
CA LYS A 87 -13.32 7.45 -2.98
C LYS A 87 -11.88 7.80 -3.37
N ALA A 88 -10.89 7.44 -2.55
CA ALA A 88 -9.48 7.68 -2.87
C ALA A 88 -8.96 6.80 -4.02
N LEU A 89 -9.47 5.57 -4.18
CA LEU A 89 -9.14 4.71 -5.32
C LEU A 89 -9.77 5.23 -6.61
N ASP A 90 -11.02 5.70 -6.54
CA ASP A 90 -11.73 6.28 -7.68
C ASP A 90 -11.05 7.57 -8.13
N ALA A 91 -10.69 8.47 -7.20
CA ALA A 91 -9.93 9.68 -7.51
C ALA A 91 -8.60 9.37 -8.22
N LYS A 92 -7.83 8.39 -7.74
CA LYS A 92 -6.59 7.94 -8.41
C LYS A 92 -6.86 7.38 -9.80
N ARG A 93 -7.96 6.65 -9.98
CA ARG A 93 -8.36 6.13 -11.29
C ARG A 93 -8.70 7.26 -12.25
N ASP A 94 -9.40 8.28 -11.79
CA ASP A 94 -9.79 9.42 -12.61
C ASP A 94 -8.59 10.30 -12.95
N GLU A 95 -7.66 10.53 -12.00
CA GLU A 95 -6.37 11.16 -12.27
C GLU A 95 -5.59 10.41 -13.36
N LEU A 96 -5.56 9.07 -13.32
CA LEU A 96 -4.88 8.26 -14.34
C LEU A 96 -5.54 8.37 -15.72
N LYS A 97 -6.87 8.48 -15.78
CA LYS A 97 -7.61 8.69 -17.03
C LYS A 97 -7.44 10.10 -17.59
N ALA A 98 -7.32 11.10 -16.71
CA ALA A 98 -7.13 12.50 -17.08
C ALA A 98 -5.70 12.81 -17.55
N ARG A 99 -4.72 11.97 -17.22
CA ARG A 99 -3.36 12.10 -17.75
C ARG A 99 -3.42 12.06 -19.28
N GLN A 100 -2.80 13.06 -19.91
CA GLN A 100 -2.66 13.05 -21.35
C GLN A 100 -1.94 11.78 -21.79
N PRO A 101 -2.42 11.09 -22.85
CA PRO A 101 -1.71 9.95 -23.41
C PRO A 101 -0.28 10.37 -23.75
N ALA A 102 0.69 9.50 -23.46
CA ALA A 102 2.06 9.75 -23.90
C ALA A 102 2.03 9.95 -25.42
N ALA A 103 2.48 11.12 -25.88
CA ALA A 103 2.63 11.44 -27.29
C ALA A 103 3.76 10.58 -27.87
N LEU A 104 3.43 9.34 -28.22
CA LEU A 104 4.34 8.40 -28.85
C LEU A 104 4.10 8.47 -30.35
N SER A 105 5.12 8.92 -31.07
CA SER A 105 5.15 8.80 -32.53
C SER A 105 5.46 7.35 -32.90
N TYR A 106 4.55 6.71 -33.66
CA TYR A 106 4.70 5.35 -34.14
C TYR A 106 5.29 5.38 -35.55
N ASN A 107 6.45 4.75 -35.74
CA ASN A 107 7.06 4.63 -37.07
C ASN A 107 6.62 3.31 -37.71
N TYR A 108 5.95 3.42 -38.86
CA TYR A 108 5.51 2.29 -39.67
C TYR A 108 6.30 2.26 -40.99
N ILE A 109 6.99 1.15 -41.24
CA ILE A 109 7.67 0.88 -42.50
C ILE A 109 6.99 -0.33 -43.12
N ALA A 110 6.43 -0.18 -44.32
CA ALA A 110 5.66 -1.22 -45.01
C ALA A 110 4.56 -1.87 -44.14
N GLY A 111 3.92 -1.09 -43.25
CA GLY A 111 2.88 -1.58 -42.32
C GLY A 111 3.40 -2.24 -41.04
N VAL A 112 4.73 -2.34 -40.85
CA VAL A 112 5.35 -2.93 -39.65
C VAL A 112 5.92 -1.84 -38.74
N LEU A 113 5.61 -1.91 -37.44
CA LEU A 113 6.20 -0.99 -36.45
C LEU A 113 7.70 -1.23 -36.35
N THR A 114 8.51 -0.24 -36.71
CA THR A 114 9.96 -0.39 -36.82
C THR A 114 10.68 0.74 -36.10
N CYS A 115 11.64 0.40 -35.23
CA CYS A 115 12.46 1.39 -34.53
C CYS A 115 13.41 2.12 -35.51
N SER A 116 13.45 3.45 -35.47
CA SER A 116 14.34 4.25 -36.30
C SER A 116 15.81 4.22 -35.88
N GLU A 117 16.10 3.87 -34.62
CA GLU A 117 17.48 3.86 -34.09
C GLU A 117 18.20 2.52 -34.27
N CYS A 118 17.46 1.40 -34.23
CA CYS A 118 18.05 0.05 -34.28
C CYS A 118 17.34 -0.93 -35.21
N SER A 119 16.36 -0.45 -35.99
CA SER A 119 15.62 -1.23 -37.00
C SER A 119 14.87 -2.47 -36.47
N ARG A 120 14.72 -2.62 -35.15
CA ARG A 120 13.90 -3.70 -34.56
C ARG A 120 12.44 -3.52 -34.94
N THR A 121 11.81 -4.61 -35.32
CA THR A 121 10.38 -4.66 -35.68
C THR A 121 9.54 -5.14 -34.50
N PHE A 122 8.29 -4.69 -34.45
CA PHE A 122 7.35 -4.98 -33.37
C PHE A 122 5.97 -5.28 -33.92
N SER A 123 5.26 -6.21 -33.29
CA SER A 123 3.87 -6.54 -33.62
C SER A 123 2.85 -5.72 -32.81
N THR A 124 3.28 -5.04 -31.75
CA THR A 124 2.39 -4.26 -30.86
C THR A 124 2.95 -2.87 -30.55
N LYS A 125 2.04 -1.88 -30.46
CA LYS A 125 2.36 -0.50 -30.09
C LYS A 125 2.99 -0.40 -28.70
N SER A 126 2.55 -1.23 -27.75
CA SER A 126 3.10 -1.26 -26.39
C SER A 126 4.53 -1.79 -26.34
N GLY A 127 4.85 -2.83 -27.13
CA GLY A 127 6.21 -3.36 -27.28
C GLY A 127 7.17 -2.31 -27.85
N TYR A 128 6.76 -1.65 -28.93
CA TYR A 128 7.50 -0.54 -29.55
C TYR A 128 7.72 0.63 -28.56
N ALA A 129 6.68 1.05 -27.86
CA ALA A 129 6.74 2.12 -26.87
C ALA A 129 7.68 1.80 -25.68
N SER A 130 7.63 0.56 -25.17
CA SER A 130 8.51 0.12 -24.09
C SER A 130 9.98 0.13 -24.54
N HIS A 131 10.22 -0.31 -25.77
CA HIS A 131 11.53 -0.32 -26.38
C HIS A 131 12.10 1.10 -26.59
N LEU A 132 11.31 2.06 -27.08
CA LEU A 132 11.71 3.47 -27.19
C LEU A 132 12.16 4.07 -25.85
N ARG A 133 11.50 3.72 -24.74
CA ARG A 133 11.94 4.17 -23.40
C ARG A 133 13.32 3.62 -23.02
N ALA A 134 13.72 2.47 -23.56
CA ALA A 134 15.05 1.92 -23.33
C ALA A 134 16.12 2.71 -24.11
N HIS A 135 15.81 3.17 -25.32
CA HIS A 135 16.66 4.10 -26.07
C HIS A 135 16.81 5.44 -25.35
N GLN A 136 15.72 6.02 -24.87
CA GLN A 136 15.74 7.28 -24.10
C GLN A 136 16.61 7.20 -22.83
N ARG A 137 16.70 6.03 -22.19
CA ARG A 137 17.59 5.82 -21.02
C ARG A 137 19.06 5.68 -21.38
N ARG A 138 19.38 5.28 -22.62
CA ARG A 138 20.76 5.12 -23.11
C ARG A 138 21.35 6.43 -23.64
N PHE A 139 20.51 7.37 -24.03
CA PHE A 139 20.88 8.65 -24.64
C PHE A 139 21.01 9.81 -23.66
N GLN A 140 21.11 9.58 -22.34
CA GLN A 140 21.46 10.64 -21.40
C GLN A 140 22.99 10.87 -21.47
N PRO A 141 23.48 11.99 -22.04
CA PRO A 141 24.90 12.31 -21.93
C PRO A 141 25.18 12.71 -20.48
N GLU A 142 26.27 12.20 -19.91
CA GLU A 142 26.86 12.74 -18.70
C GLU A 142 27.23 14.20 -18.98
N SER A 143 26.38 15.15 -18.57
CA SER A 143 26.78 16.55 -18.49
C SER A 143 27.73 16.69 -17.31
N GLU A 144 29.01 16.47 -17.61
CA GLU A 144 30.21 17.04 -17.00
C GLU A 144 29.99 17.75 -15.66
N THR A 145 30.29 17.04 -14.57
CA THR A 145 30.85 17.66 -13.37
C THR A 145 32.22 18.24 -13.72
N VAL A 146 32.28 19.50 -14.15
CA VAL A 146 33.55 20.24 -14.08
C VAL A 146 33.62 20.86 -12.70
N ALA A 147 34.30 20.17 -11.79
CA ALA A 147 34.92 20.80 -10.65
C ALA A 147 36.10 21.63 -11.18
N VAL A 148 35.95 22.95 -11.23
CA VAL A 148 37.11 23.85 -11.20
C VAL A 148 37.15 24.46 -9.81
N THR A 149 38.11 23.98 -9.05
CA THR A 149 38.69 24.69 -7.92
C THR A 149 39.56 25.79 -8.51
N GLU A 150 39.34 27.05 -8.13
CA GLU A 150 40.41 28.06 -8.14
C GLU A 150 40.08 29.22 -7.20
N TYR A 151 41.14 29.72 -6.58
CA TYR A 151 41.21 30.63 -5.45
C TYR A 151 40.84 32.08 -5.79
N GLY A 152 40.39 32.81 -4.77
CA GLY A 152 40.24 34.27 -4.72
C GLY A 152 39.67 34.70 -3.37
#